data_AF-A0A1F3FU00-F1
#
_entry.id   AF-A0A1F3FU00-F1
#
_cell.length_a   1.000
_cell.length_b   1.000
_cell.length_c   1.000
_cell.angle_alpha   90.00
_cell.angle_beta   90.00
_cell.angle_gamma   90.00
#
_symmetry.space_group_name_H-M   'P 1'
#
loop_
_entity.id
_entity.type
_entity.pdbx_description
1 polymer ?
#
loop_
_entity_poly.entity_id
_entity_poly.type
_entity_poly.pdbx_seq_one_letter_code
_entity_poly.pdbx_strand_id
1 'polypeptide(L)'
;MKTKLALFKSPVFLIFFIINFIFGLTFLYSGYTKLYPIEPFEYIFIENGIGNWMTSPIMARLVISFEFLLGFLIIINFKLKRITYLLTSGMLLFFTIYLAIYILLKGNEGNCGCFGQAIEMTPLESIYKNAVMLIILLLLYLFYKPVEFFKIDKWVVIYIIIISVIIPHVIKPLDIFYDYEMVKIEGNKKLNLDVLYNSKNKKNKPPTFEVRKGKVIVAFMSLTCPHCIMAANKINLLKNENPDFPIYYILNGEEKEKKPFFSKTKYSNIPYFLFFGQEFLMLTNAELPKIFLVEDCIVKYMPNYKELNETEIKNWLKK
;
A
#
# COMPACT_ATOMS: atom_id res chain seq x y z
N MET A 1 -0.84 -25.27 38.97
CA MET A 1 -1.09 -25.95 37.68
C MET A 1 -2.46 -26.62 37.61
N LYS A 2 -2.88 -27.41 38.62
CA LYS A 2 -4.21 -28.09 38.67
C LYS A 2 -5.43 -27.16 38.50
N THR A 3 -5.40 -25.94 39.03
CA THR A 3 -6.48 -24.94 38.89
C THR A 3 -6.58 -24.30 37.50
N LYS A 4 -5.48 -24.19 36.75
CA LYS A 4 -5.50 -23.65 35.37
C LYS A 4 -6.10 -24.66 34.38
N LEU A 5 -5.80 -25.95 34.56
CA LEU A 5 -6.38 -27.03 33.74
C LEU A 5 -7.90 -27.18 33.96
N ALA A 6 -8.40 -26.80 35.14
CA ALA A 6 -9.84 -26.85 35.45
C ALA A 6 -10.66 -25.81 34.68
N LEU A 7 -10.08 -24.64 34.36
CA LEU A 7 -10.76 -23.62 33.53
C LEU A 7 -11.02 -24.12 32.11
N PHE A 8 -10.07 -24.86 31.53
CA PHE A 8 -10.18 -25.45 30.20
C PHE A 8 -11.22 -26.57 30.09
N LYS A 9 -11.76 -27.06 31.22
CA LYS A 9 -12.88 -28.02 31.22
C LYS A 9 -14.24 -27.34 30.98
N SER A 10 -14.33 -26.02 31.16
CA SER A 10 -15.56 -25.29 30.85
C SER A 10 -15.62 -25.02 29.33
N PRO A 11 -16.65 -25.51 28.62
CA PRO A 11 -16.78 -25.27 27.18
C PRO A 11 -16.93 -23.77 26.88
N VAL A 12 -17.61 -23.03 27.76
CA VAL A 12 -17.78 -21.58 27.64
C VAL A 12 -16.44 -20.85 27.74
N PHE A 13 -15.61 -21.23 28.71
CA PHE A 13 -14.27 -20.64 28.84
C PHE A 13 -13.41 -20.91 27.59
N LEU A 14 -13.42 -22.15 27.09
CA LEU A 14 -12.67 -22.55 25.91
C LEU A 14 -13.08 -21.74 24.67
N ILE A 15 -14.38 -21.51 24.48
CA ILE A 15 -14.91 -20.68 23.40
C ILE A 15 -14.32 -19.27 23.47
N PHE A 16 -14.41 -18.59 24.61
CA PHE A 16 -13.87 -17.23 24.74
C PHE A 16 -12.34 -17.17 24.65
N PHE A 17 -11.64 -18.22 25.11
CA PHE A 17 -10.20 -18.35 24.92
C PHE A 17 -9.82 -18.40 23.43
N ILE A 18 -10.51 -19.25 22.66
CA ILE A 18 -10.30 -19.35 21.20
C ILE A 18 -10.65 -18.04 20.51
N ILE A 19 -11.77 -17.41 20.86
CA ILE A 19 -12.17 -16.10 20.30
C ILE A 19 -11.08 -15.06 20.59
N ASN A 20 -10.57 -14.96 21.81
CA ASN A 20 -9.49 -14.03 22.15
C ASN A 20 -8.22 -14.30 21.33
N PHE A 21 -7.85 -15.58 21.18
CA PHE A 21 -6.67 -15.97 20.40
C PHE A 21 -6.81 -15.58 18.92
N ILE A 22 -7.96 -15.91 18.30
CA ILE A 22 -8.27 -15.52 16.92
C ILE A 22 -8.30 -13.99 16.80
N PHE A 23 -8.88 -13.30 17.77
CA PHE A 23 -8.94 -11.84 17.78
C PHE A 23 -7.54 -11.22 17.75
N GLY A 24 -6.59 -11.73 18.54
CA GLY A 24 -5.19 -11.31 18.48
C GLY A 24 -4.50 -11.65 17.15
N LEU A 25 -4.76 -12.84 16.59
CA LEU A 25 -4.25 -13.23 15.27
C LEU A 25 -4.75 -12.31 14.15
N THR A 26 -5.99 -11.81 14.23
CA THR A 26 -6.53 -10.86 13.26
C THR A 26 -5.71 -9.57 13.22
N PHE A 27 -5.23 -9.06 14.37
CA PHE A 27 -4.34 -7.89 14.40
C PHE A 27 -2.96 -8.19 13.80
N LEU A 28 -2.40 -9.37 14.08
CA LEU A 28 -1.12 -9.78 13.46
C LEU A 28 -1.27 -9.92 11.94
N TYR A 29 -2.35 -10.53 11.46
CA TYR A 29 -2.63 -10.66 10.04
C TYR A 29 -2.86 -9.29 9.37
N SER A 30 -3.57 -8.40 10.04
CA SER A 30 -3.74 -6.99 9.63
C SER A 30 -2.40 -6.28 9.43
N GLY A 31 -1.48 -6.39 10.39
CA GLY A 31 -0.15 -5.79 10.28
C GLY A 31 0.70 -6.41 9.17
N TYR A 32 0.67 -7.75 9.03
CA TYR A 32 1.41 -8.47 8.01
C TYR A 32 0.99 -8.08 6.58
N THR A 33 -0.32 -8.06 6.32
CA THR A 33 -0.87 -7.74 5.00
C THR A 33 -0.65 -6.28 4.59
N LYS A 34 -0.49 -5.38 5.56
CA LYS A 34 -0.05 -3.99 5.31
C LYS A 34 1.45 -3.85 5.12
N LEU A 35 2.27 -4.78 5.64
CA LEU A 35 3.72 -4.73 5.49
C LEU A 35 4.19 -5.25 4.12
N TYR A 36 3.39 -6.10 3.47
CA TYR A 36 3.76 -6.77 2.22
C TYR A 36 2.64 -6.71 1.17
N PRO A 37 2.68 -5.74 0.22
CA PRO A 37 3.59 -4.58 0.13
C PRO A 37 3.18 -3.42 1.04
N ILE A 38 4.14 -2.59 1.47
CA ILE A 38 3.92 -1.47 2.42
C ILE A 38 3.46 -0.19 1.72
N GLU A 39 3.92 0.01 0.50
CA GLU A 39 3.75 1.23 -0.27
C GLU A 39 2.27 1.59 -0.49
N PRO A 40 1.33 0.67 -0.80
CA PRO A 40 -0.11 1.00 -0.88
C PRO A 40 -0.66 1.60 0.41
N PHE A 41 -0.18 1.13 1.56
CA PHE A 41 -0.62 1.67 2.85
C PHE A 41 0.00 3.05 3.11
N GLU A 42 1.24 3.28 2.69
CA GLU A 42 1.87 4.62 2.73
C GLU A 42 1.13 5.63 1.85
N TYR A 43 0.73 5.24 0.64
CA TYR A 43 -0.01 6.11 -0.29
C TYR A 43 -1.33 6.62 0.29
N ILE A 44 -2.03 5.81 1.10
CA ILE A 44 -3.29 6.22 1.73
C ILE A 44 -3.09 7.46 2.61
N PHE A 45 -1.97 7.59 3.32
CA PHE A 45 -1.68 8.77 4.14
C PHE A 45 -1.42 10.02 3.29
N ILE A 46 -0.73 9.86 2.16
CA ILE A 46 -0.40 10.94 1.21
C ILE A 46 -1.68 11.44 0.54
N GLU A 47 -2.45 10.52 -0.04
CA GLU A 47 -3.70 10.85 -0.72
C GLU A 47 -4.67 11.56 0.22
N ASN A 48 -4.68 11.21 1.49
CA ASN A 48 -5.54 11.79 2.50
C ASN A 48 -5.02 13.09 3.11
N GLY A 49 -3.88 13.59 2.66
CA GLY A 49 -3.30 14.85 3.11
C GLY A 49 -2.86 14.85 4.57
N ILE A 50 -2.75 13.66 5.18
CA ILE A 50 -2.30 13.50 6.57
C ILE A 50 -0.78 13.41 6.64
N GLY A 51 -0.20 12.76 5.64
CA GLY A 51 1.24 12.61 5.50
C GLY A 51 1.72 13.12 4.15
N ASN A 52 3.02 13.31 4.04
CA ASN A 52 3.71 13.57 2.79
C ASN A 52 4.66 12.39 2.49
N TRP A 53 5.42 12.47 1.40
CA TRP A 53 6.36 11.43 0.99
C TRP A 53 7.42 11.06 2.06
N MET A 54 7.69 11.96 3.00
CA MET A 54 8.63 11.74 4.10
C MET A 54 7.94 11.18 5.35
N THR A 55 6.77 11.70 5.71
CA THR A 55 6.08 11.32 6.95
C THR A 55 5.21 10.07 6.81
N SER A 56 4.62 9.82 5.63
CA SER A 56 3.75 8.67 5.38
C SER A 56 4.43 7.31 5.60
N PRO A 57 5.70 7.10 5.15
CA PRO A 57 6.44 5.87 5.47
C PRO A 57 6.61 5.63 6.98
N ILE A 58 6.82 6.70 7.76
CA ILE A 58 6.97 6.61 9.22
C ILE A 58 5.63 6.24 9.85
N MET A 59 4.56 6.95 9.49
CA MET A 59 3.21 6.71 10.01
C MET A 59 2.73 5.28 9.73
N ALA A 60 2.92 4.80 8.50
CA ALA A 60 2.57 3.44 8.11
C ALA A 60 3.22 2.39 9.01
N ARG A 61 4.53 2.51 9.25
CA ARG A 61 5.28 1.57 10.10
C ARG A 61 4.88 1.67 11.57
N LEU A 62 4.58 2.86 12.08
CA LEU A 62 4.10 3.03 13.45
C LEU A 62 2.74 2.34 13.67
N VAL A 63 1.81 2.47 12.72
CA VAL A 63 0.51 1.77 12.78
C VAL A 63 0.70 0.26 12.72
N ILE A 64 1.51 -0.25 11.79
CA ILE A 64 1.80 -1.69 11.67
C ILE A 64 2.47 -2.21 12.95
N SER A 65 3.42 -1.45 13.52
CA SER A 65 4.09 -1.80 14.77
C SER A 65 3.10 -1.91 15.94
N PHE A 66 2.14 -0.99 15.99
CA PHE A 66 1.10 -1.00 17.01
C PHE A 66 0.13 -2.17 16.83
N GLU A 67 -0.22 -2.54 15.60
CA GLU A 67 -1.01 -3.75 15.31
C GLU A 67 -0.32 -5.02 15.77
N PHE A 68 0.97 -5.17 15.45
CA PHE A 68 1.74 -6.31 15.92
C PHE A 68 1.82 -6.35 17.44
N LEU A 69 2.10 -5.21 18.08
CA LEU A 69 2.17 -5.13 19.53
C LEU A 69 0.84 -5.56 20.17
N LEU A 70 -0.29 -4.99 19.73
CA LEU A 70 -1.59 -5.35 20.27
C LEU A 70 -1.93 -6.82 20.03
N GLY A 71 -1.68 -7.34 18.83
CA GLY A 71 -1.91 -8.75 18.50
C GLY A 71 -1.16 -9.69 19.44
N PHE A 72 0.13 -9.43 19.68
CA PHE A 72 0.93 -10.22 20.62
C PHE A 72 0.44 -10.08 22.06
N LEU A 73 0.15 -8.85 22.53
CA LEU A 73 -0.33 -8.61 23.90
C LEU A 73 -1.67 -9.31 24.19
N ILE A 74 -2.58 -9.37 23.19
CA ILE A 74 -3.86 -10.08 23.27
C ILE A 74 -3.64 -11.59 23.39
N ILE A 75 -2.78 -12.15 22.55
CA ILE A 75 -2.47 -13.60 22.52
C ILE A 75 -1.87 -14.04 23.86
N ILE A 76 -0.91 -13.28 24.41
CA ILE A 76 -0.27 -13.63 25.69
C ILE A 76 -1.08 -13.23 26.92
N ASN A 77 -2.26 -12.59 26.74
CA ASN A 77 -3.13 -12.14 27.84
C ASN A 77 -2.49 -11.09 28.77
N PHE A 78 -1.54 -10.29 28.29
CA PHE A 78 -0.84 -9.31 29.15
C PHE A 78 -1.75 -8.15 29.54
N LYS A 79 -1.95 -7.94 30.84
CA LYS A 79 -2.78 -6.85 31.41
C LYS A 79 -4.08 -6.61 30.62
N LEU A 80 -4.73 -7.71 30.23
CA LEU A 80 -5.66 -7.75 29.10
C LEU A 80 -6.82 -6.75 29.24
N LYS A 81 -7.56 -6.80 30.36
CA LYS A 81 -8.70 -5.89 30.61
C LYS A 81 -8.29 -4.45 30.97
N ARG A 82 -7.11 -4.26 31.56
CA ARG A 82 -6.67 -2.95 32.09
C ARG A 82 -6.04 -2.07 31.03
N ILE A 83 -5.20 -2.64 30.16
CA ILE A 83 -4.39 -1.89 29.20
C ILE A 83 -4.70 -2.35 27.79
N THR A 84 -4.53 -3.63 27.48
CA THR A 84 -4.53 -4.12 26.10
C THR A 84 -5.87 -3.93 25.41
N TYR A 85 -6.99 -4.30 26.03
CA TYR A 85 -8.33 -4.06 25.47
C TYR A 85 -8.67 -2.58 25.35
N LEU A 86 -8.20 -1.73 26.28
CA LEU A 86 -8.38 -0.28 26.21
C LEU A 86 -7.61 0.33 25.02
N LEU A 87 -6.36 -0.07 24.82
CA LEU A 87 -5.56 0.39 23.67
C LEU A 87 -6.15 -0.12 22.35
N THR A 88 -6.64 -1.37 22.35
CA THR A 88 -7.27 -1.97 21.16
C THR A 88 -8.56 -1.27 20.79
N SER A 89 -9.44 -0.98 21.77
CA SER A 89 -10.66 -0.22 21.51
C SER A 89 -10.35 1.20 21.05
N GLY A 90 -9.37 1.87 21.67
CA GLY A 90 -8.91 3.19 21.26
C GLY A 90 -8.44 3.23 19.81
N MET A 91 -7.65 2.24 19.38
CA MET A 91 -7.19 2.12 17.99
C MET A 91 -8.35 1.92 17.02
N LEU A 92 -9.27 0.99 17.32
CA LEU A 92 -10.43 0.71 16.48
C LEU A 92 -11.33 1.93 16.36
N LEU A 93 -11.57 2.65 17.45
CA LEU A 93 -12.36 3.89 17.46
C LEU A 93 -11.67 4.99 16.64
N PHE A 94 -10.36 5.19 16.82
CA PHE A 94 -9.58 6.15 16.05
C PHE A 94 -9.71 5.92 14.54
N PHE A 95 -9.47 4.69 14.07
CA PHE A 95 -9.60 4.36 12.65
C PHE A 95 -11.05 4.46 12.16
N THR A 96 -12.03 4.14 13.00
CA THR A 96 -13.46 4.27 12.63
C THR A 96 -13.86 5.73 12.43
N ILE A 97 -13.47 6.62 13.36
CA ILE A 97 -13.72 8.06 13.26
C ILE A 97 -13.01 8.63 12.03
N TYR A 98 -11.76 8.24 11.81
CA TYR A 98 -10.99 8.64 10.64
C TYR A 98 -11.68 8.25 9.33
N LEU A 99 -12.14 7.01 9.20
CA LEU A 99 -12.84 6.55 8.00
C LEU A 99 -14.20 7.23 7.82
N ALA A 100 -14.91 7.53 8.91
CA ALA A 100 -16.14 8.30 8.84
C ALA A 100 -15.90 9.70 8.26
N ILE A 101 -14.85 10.39 8.71
CA ILE A 101 -14.43 11.69 8.15
C ILE A 101 -14.05 11.54 6.68
N TYR A 102 -13.31 10.48 6.31
CA TYR A 102 -12.95 10.21 4.91
C TYR A 102 -14.20 10.08 4.01
N ILE A 103 -15.20 9.31 4.44
CA ILE A 103 -16.44 9.13 3.67
C ILE A 103 -17.15 10.47 3.45
N LEU A 104 -17.19 11.33 4.47
CA LEU A 104 -17.84 12.65 4.37
C LEU A 104 -17.13 13.58 3.39
N LEU A 105 -15.81 13.49 3.27
CA LEU A 105 -15.01 14.39 2.41
C LEU A 105 -14.82 13.86 0.98
N LYS A 106 -14.69 12.54 0.83
CA LYS A 106 -14.23 11.90 -0.41
C LYS A 106 -15.15 10.81 -0.94
N GLY A 107 -16.21 10.46 -0.21
CA GLY A 107 -17.12 9.38 -0.56
C GLY A 107 -16.62 7.99 -0.17
N ASN A 108 -17.38 6.97 -0.55
CA ASN A 108 -17.14 5.57 -0.19
C ASN A 108 -16.46 4.77 -1.33
N GLU A 109 -15.36 5.29 -1.86
CA GLU A 109 -14.62 4.65 -2.95
C GLU A 109 -13.17 4.31 -2.56
N GLY A 110 -12.65 3.27 -3.20
CA GLY A 110 -11.27 2.79 -3.01
C GLY A 110 -11.09 1.83 -1.84
N ASN A 111 -9.85 1.37 -1.65
CA ASN A 111 -9.45 0.49 -0.56
C ASN A 111 -8.99 1.32 0.65
N CYS A 112 -9.57 1.11 1.83
CA CYS A 112 -9.18 1.80 3.06
C CYS A 112 -7.82 1.34 3.63
N GLY A 113 -7.27 0.23 3.12
CA GLY A 113 -5.98 -0.33 3.52
C GLY A 113 -5.94 -1.06 4.85
N CYS A 114 -7.09 -1.30 5.51
CA CYS A 114 -7.14 -1.96 6.81
C CYS A 114 -6.60 -3.40 6.82
N PHE A 115 -6.64 -4.15 5.72
CA PHE A 115 -5.92 -5.42 5.55
C PHE A 115 -4.98 -5.38 4.34
N GLY A 116 -4.38 -4.21 4.11
CA GLY A 116 -3.53 -3.95 2.96
C GLY A 116 -4.24 -4.29 1.63
N GLN A 117 -3.53 -4.97 0.74
CA GLN A 117 -4.06 -5.43 -0.55
C GLN A 117 -4.65 -6.85 -0.49
N ALA A 118 -4.51 -7.56 0.63
CA ALA A 118 -4.97 -8.95 0.74
C ALA A 118 -6.51 -9.04 0.76
N ILE A 119 -7.16 -8.07 1.40
CA ILE A 119 -8.62 -7.96 1.45
C ILE A 119 -8.98 -6.51 1.15
N GLU A 120 -9.29 -6.24 -0.12
CA GLU A 120 -9.75 -4.91 -0.55
C GLU A 120 -11.14 -4.66 0.03
N MET A 121 -11.30 -3.54 0.73
CA MET A 121 -12.58 -3.15 1.34
C MET A 121 -12.79 -1.65 1.26
N THR A 122 -14.03 -1.27 1.04
CA THR A 122 -14.46 0.13 1.06
C THR A 122 -14.36 0.70 2.48
N PRO A 123 -14.26 2.05 2.61
CA PRO A 123 -14.29 2.69 3.92
C PRO A 123 -15.48 2.26 4.80
N LEU A 124 -16.68 2.12 4.22
CA LEU A 124 -17.89 1.70 4.93
C LEU A 124 -17.79 0.25 5.44
N GLU A 125 -17.32 -0.68 4.61
CA GLU A 125 -17.10 -2.08 5.01
C GLU A 125 -16.10 -2.19 6.16
N SER A 126 -15.06 -1.35 6.12
CA SER A 126 -14.06 -1.28 7.19
C SER A 126 -14.62 -0.72 8.49
N ILE A 127 -15.50 0.28 8.44
CA ILE A 127 -16.24 0.78 9.62
C ILE A 127 -17.11 -0.32 10.21
N TYR A 128 -17.87 -1.05 9.37
CA TYR A 128 -18.68 -2.17 9.83
C TYR A 128 -17.84 -3.26 10.51
N LYS A 129 -16.71 -3.64 9.90
CA LYS A 129 -15.75 -4.57 10.49
C LYS A 129 -15.23 -4.08 11.84
N ASN A 130 -14.85 -2.81 11.96
CA ASN A 130 -14.39 -2.25 13.24
C ASN A 130 -15.49 -2.27 14.31
N ALA A 131 -16.75 -1.99 13.95
CA ALA A 131 -17.88 -2.08 14.86
C ALA A 131 -18.10 -3.51 15.36
N VAL A 132 -18.04 -4.51 14.47
CA VAL A 132 -18.10 -5.94 14.85
C VAL A 132 -16.95 -6.31 15.78
N MET A 133 -15.73 -5.86 15.48
CA MET A 133 -14.57 -6.10 16.35
C MET A 133 -14.71 -5.46 17.73
N LEU A 134 -15.30 -4.27 17.82
CA LEU A 134 -15.60 -3.61 19.10
C LEU A 134 -16.64 -4.39 19.92
N ILE A 135 -17.67 -4.95 19.27
CA ILE A 135 -18.66 -5.81 19.94
C ILE A 135 -18.01 -7.09 20.46
N ILE A 136 -17.18 -7.76 19.66
CA ILE A 136 -16.42 -8.94 20.08
C ILE A 136 -15.52 -8.60 21.28
N LEU A 137 -14.81 -7.47 21.20
CA LEU A 137 -13.95 -7.00 22.28
C LEU A 137 -14.72 -6.70 23.57
N LEU A 138 -15.94 -6.14 23.47
CA LEU A 138 -16.83 -5.92 24.61
C LEU A 138 -17.26 -7.26 25.23
N LEU A 139 -17.66 -8.24 24.43
CA LEU A 139 -18.02 -9.58 24.92
C LEU A 139 -16.82 -10.24 25.62
N LEU A 140 -15.63 -10.14 25.05
CA LEU A 140 -14.39 -10.61 25.67
C LEU A 140 -14.10 -9.86 26.98
N TYR A 141 -14.29 -8.55 27.03
CA TYR A 141 -14.09 -7.77 28.26
C TYR A 141 -15.02 -8.22 29.39
N LEU A 142 -16.29 -8.51 29.08
CA LEU A 142 -17.29 -8.93 30.06
C LEU A 142 -17.10 -10.39 30.51
N PHE A 143 -16.98 -11.33 29.57
CA PHE A 143 -17.10 -12.77 29.85
C PHE A 143 -15.77 -13.52 29.95
N TYR A 144 -14.73 -13.07 29.25
CA TYR A 144 -13.45 -13.77 29.27
C TYR A 144 -12.69 -13.50 30.57
N LYS A 145 -12.19 -14.57 31.18
CA LYS A 145 -11.32 -14.52 32.37
C LYS A 145 -9.87 -14.71 31.89
N PRO A 146 -9.01 -13.68 31.95
CA PRO A 146 -7.65 -13.78 31.46
C PRO A 146 -6.88 -14.90 32.17
N VAL A 147 -6.19 -15.73 31.40
CA VAL A 147 -5.31 -16.76 31.94
C VAL A 147 -3.88 -16.32 31.78
N GLU A 148 -3.20 -16.12 32.91
CA GLU A 148 -1.75 -15.96 32.93
C GLU A 148 -1.12 -17.33 32.73
N PHE A 149 -0.70 -17.70 31.52
CA PHE A 149 -0.04 -19.00 31.28
C PHE A 149 1.26 -19.09 32.06
N PHE A 150 2.06 -18.04 31.98
CA PHE A 150 3.35 -17.88 32.63
C PHE A 150 3.35 -16.59 33.47
N LYS A 151 4.21 -16.50 34.50
CA LYS A 151 4.56 -15.20 35.07
C LYS A 151 5.35 -14.47 33.98
N ILE A 152 4.68 -13.61 33.23
CA ILE A 152 5.31 -12.84 32.16
C ILE A 152 6.29 -11.87 32.82
N ASP A 153 7.58 -12.16 32.68
CA ASP A 153 8.64 -11.25 33.11
C ASP A 153 8.54 -9.94 32.31
N LYS A 154 8.85 -8.82 32.96
CA LYS A 154 8.95 -7.50 32.31
C LYS A 154 9.86 -7.57 31.08
N TRP A 155 10.89 -8.40 31.10
CA TRP A 155 11.80 -8.60 29.96
C TRP A 155 11.13 -9.22 28.73
N VAL A 156 10.17 -10.14 28.92
CA VAL A 156 9.40 -10.72 27.82
C VAL A 156 8.54 -9.65 27.14
N VAL A 157 7.91 -8.78 27.93
CA VAL A 157 7.09 -7.67 27.40
C VAL A 157 7.96 -6.67 26.65
N ILE A 158 9.13 -6.32 27.21
CA ILE A 158 10.10 -5.44 26.56
C ILE A 158 10.54 -6.03 25.22
N TYR A 159 10.85 -7.33 25.17
CA TYR A 159 11.24 -8.00 23.93
C TYR A 159 10.12 -7.98 22.88
N ILE A 160 8.86 -8.20 23.27
CA ILE A 160 7.71 -8.12 22.36
C ILE A 160 7.54 -6.70 21.81
N ILE A 161 7.70 -5.66 22.66
CA ILE A 161 7.65 -4.26 22.21
C ILE A 161 8.75 -3.99 21.20
N ILE A 162 9.99 -4.39 21.52
CA ILE A 162 11.16 -4.21 20.66
C ILE A 162 10.92 -4.90 19.31
N ILE A 163 10.52 -6.17 19.31
CA ILE A 163 10.24 -6.92 18.08
C ILE A 163 9.14 -6.26 17.25
N SER A 164 8.02 -5.91 17.89
CA SER A 164 6.85 -5.36 17.18
C SER A 164 7.18 -4.04 16.49
N VAL A 165 8.06 -3.23 17.10
CA VAL A 165 8.54 -1.97 16.54
C VAL A 165 9.64 -2.22 15.50
N ILE A 166 10.65 -3.04 15.79
CA ILE A 166 11.82 -3.20 14.91
C ILE A 166 11.48 -3.95 13.62
N ILE A 167 10.62 -4.98 13.66
CA ILE A 167 10.34 -5.84 12.51
C ILE A 167 9.91 -5.03 11.26
N PRO A 168 8.91 -4.13 11.32
CA PRO A 168 8.50 -3.34 10.16
C PRO A 168 9.65 -2.49 9.58
N HIS A 169 10.51 -1.94 10.43
CA HIS A 169 11.65 -1.12 10.02
C HIS A 169 12.80 -1.94 9.42
N VAL A 170 13.01 -3.18 9.86
CA VAL A 170 14.07 -4.05 9.31
C VAL A 170 13.63 -4.69 8.00
N ILE A 171 12.40 -5.20 7.92
CA ILE A 171 11.89 -5.86 6.71
C ILE A 171 11.69 -4.84 5.59
N LYS A 172 11.19 -3.65 5.92
CA LYS A 172 10.98 -2.54 4.98
C LYS A 172 11.70 -1.30 5.52
N PRO A 173 13.01 -1.14 5.26
CA PRO A 173 13.74 0.04 5.71
C PRO A 173 13.08 1.31 5.20
N LEU A 174 13.30 2.39 5.95
CA LEU A 174 12.76 3.69 5.61
C LEU A 174 13.49 4.20 4.37
N ASP A 175 12.74 4.47 3.31
CA ASP A 175 13.30 4.93 2.04
C ASP A 175 13.91 6.35 2.12
N ILE A 176 13.71 7.08 3.23
CA ILE A 176 14.24 8.44 3.47
C ILE A 176 15.77 8.50 3.43
N PHE A 177 16.46 7.38 3.69
CA PHE A 177 17.92 7.32 3.62
C PHE A 177 18.46 7.03 2.22
N TYR A 178 17.58 6.75 1.26
CA TYR A 178 17.96 6.52 -0.13
C TYR A 178 17.66 7.79 -0.91
N ASP A 179 18.71 8.51 -1.31
CA ASP A 179 18.57 9.63 -2.23
C ASP A 179 18.31 9.04 -3.62
N TYR A 180 17.03 8.94 -3.96
CA TYR A 180 16.58 8.41 -5.24
C TYR A 180 16.72 9.51 -6.30
N GLU A 181 17.95 9.81 -6.70
CA GLU A 181 18.23 10.72 -7.83
C GLU A 181 18.02 10.02 -9.16
N MET A 182 17.44 10.73 -10.13
CA MET A 182 17.35 10.25 -11.50
C MET A 182 18.74 10.14 -12.13
N VAL A 183 19.22 8.90 -12.30
CA VAL A 183 20.48 8.62 -12.98
C VAL A 183 20.36 8.92 -14.47
N LYS A 184 21.14 9.89 -14.94
CA LYS A 184 21.22 10.22 -16.36
C LYS A 184 21.89 9.08 -17.11
N ILE A 185 21.25 8.61 -18.17
CA ILE A 185 21.84 7.60 -19.06
C ILE A 185 22.79 8.31 -20.01
N GLU A 186 24.07 7.95 -19.94
CA GLU A 186 25.08 8.43 -20.88
C GLU A 186 24.93 7.75 -22.25
N GLY A 187 25.13 8.54 -23.31
CA GLY A 187 25.01 8.10 -24.70
C GLY A 187 23.65 8.37 -25.35
N ASN A 188 23.56 8.03 -26.63
CA ASN A 188 22.36 8.26 -27.45
C ASN A 188 21.55 6.97 -27.62
N LYS A 189 21.15 6.35 -26.51
CA LYS A 189 20.28 5.17 -26.56
C LYS A 189 18.91 5.59 -27.11
N LYS A 190 18.65 5.25 -28.37
CA LYS A 190 17.37 5.51 -29.02
C LYS A 190 16.34 4.48 -28.59
N LEU A 191 15.22 4.94 -28.03
CA LEU A 191 14.05 4.10 -27.78
C LEU A 191 13.23 4.03 -29.07
N ASN A 192 12.94 2.80 -29.52
CA ASN A 192 12.21 2.59 -30.78
C ASN A 192 10.69 2.81 -30.62
N LEU A 193 10.30 4.06 -30.38
CA LEU A 193 8.89 4.45 -30.20
C LEU A 193 8.08 4.40 -31.50
N ASP A 194 8.72 4.29 -32.67
CA ASP A 194 8.03 4.15 -33.96
C ASP A 194 7.16 2.88 -34.03
N VAL A 195 7.55 1.84 -33.29
CA VAL A 195 6.81 0.58 -33.18
C VAL A 195 5.41 0.80 -32.58
N LEU A 196 5.20 1.86 -31.80
CA LEU A 196 3.89 2.18 -31.22
C LEU A 196 2.89 2.69 -32.28
N TYR A 197 3.40 3.28 -33.37
CA TYR A 197 2.60 3.83 -34.47
C TYR A 197 2.49 2.84 -35.63
N ASN A 198 3.53 2.03 -35.83
CA ASN A 198 3.67 1.11 -36.97
C ASN A 198 3.79 -0.35 -36.51
N SER A 199 2.96 -0.75 -35.56
CA SER A 199 2.96 -2.10 -34.98
C SER A 199 2.59 -3.16 -36.00
N LYS A 200 3.31 -4.29 -35.99
CA LYS A 200 2.98 -5.46 -36.81
C LYS A 200 1.75 -6.20 -36.29
N ASN A 201 1.47 -6.08 -34.98
CA ASN A 201 0.29 -6.65 -34.38
C ASN A 201 -0.95 -5.78 -34.68
N LYS A 202 -1.89 -6.32 -35.46
CA LYS A 202 -3.13 -5.64 -35.87
C LYS A 202 -4.07 -5.28 -34.72
N LYS A 203 -3.88 -5.84 -33.52
CA LYS A 203 -4.65 -5.47 -32.33
C LYS A 203 -4.22 -4.10 -31.76
N ASN A 204 -2.99 -3.67 -32.06
CA ASN A 204 -2.47 -2.39 -31.60
C ASN A 204 -2.93 -1.29 -32.55
N LYS A 205 -3.73 -0.36 -32.05
CA LYS A 205 -4.07 0.87 -32.78
C LYS A 205 -3.04 1.94 -32.44
N PRO A 206 -2.61 2.76 -33.42
CA PRO A 206 -1.66 3.84 -33.15
C PRO A 206 -2.26 4.84 -32.14
N PRO A 207 -1.44 5.40 -31.23
CA PRO A 207 -1.91 6.41 -30.30
C PRO A 207 -2.29 7.71 -31.03
N THR A 208 -3.24 8.46 -30.46
CA THR A 208 -3.69 9.76 -30.99
C THR A 208 -2.79 10.93 -30.62
N PHE A 209 -1.78 10.68 -29.77
CA PHE A 209 -0.83 11.66 -29.29
C PHE A 209 0.58 11.31 -29.75
N GLU A 210 1.48 12.30 -29.78
CA GLU A 210 2.87 12.14 -30.21
C GLU A 210 3.81 11.97 -29.00
N VAL A 211 4.57 10.87 -28.98
CA VAL A 211 5.59 10.61 -27.94
C VAL A 211 7.02 10.57 -28.51
N ARG A 212 7.19 10.78 -29.82
CA ARG A 212 8.50 10.70 -30.48
C ARG A 212 9.23 12.02 -30.55
N LYS A 213 8.55 13.14 -30.26
CA LYS A 213 9.08 14.50 -30.40
C LYS A 213 9.04 15.25 -29.07
N GLY A 214 10.06 16.07 -28.85
CA GLY A 214 10.21 16.87 -27.63
C GLY A 214 10.49 16.01 -26.40
N LYS A 215 10.37 16.63 -25.22
CA LYS A 215 10.55 15.98 -23.94
C LYS A 215 9.26 15.34 -23.47
N VAL A 216 9.25 14.02 -23.34
CA VAL A 216 8.08 13.28 -22.85
C VAL A 216 8.48 12.21 -21.84
N ILE A 217 7.58 11.93 -20.92
CA ILE A 217 7.69 10.85 -19.93
C ILE A 217 6.75 9.73 -20.38
N VAL A 218 7.32 8.57 -20.69
CA VAL A 218 6.56 7.42 -21.16
C VAL A 218 6.64 6.31 -20.13
N ALA A 219 5.50 5.95 -19.54
CA ALA A 219 5.42 4.88 -18.55
C ALA A 219 4.75 3.64 -19.16
N PHE A 220 5.53 2.58 -19.34
CA PHE A 220 5.05 1.27 -19.73
C PHE A 220 4.62 0.49 -18.49
N MET A 221 3.37 0.04 -18.50
CA MET A 221 2.73 -0.57 -17.34
C MET A 221 1.80 -1.70 -17.76
N SER A 222 1.56 -2.62 -16.83
CA SER A 222 0.50 -3.62 -16.97
C SER A 222 -0.68 -3.29 -16.05
N LEU A 223 -1.90 -3.54 -16.53
CA LEU A 223 -3.15 -3.29 -15.80
C LEU A 223 -3.29 -4.11 -14.51
N THR A 224 -2.54 -5.22 -14.39
CA THR A 224 -2.66 -6.14 -13.25
C THR A 224 -1.40 -6.22 -12.39
N CYS A 225 -0.29 -5.60 -12.82
CA CYS A 225 0.97 -5.66 -12.09
C CYS A 225 0.93 -4.76 -10.84
N PRO A 226 1.19 -5.29 -9.62
CA PRO A 226 1.17 -4.49 -8.39
C PRO A 226 2.12 -3.28 -8.43
N HIS A 227 3.34 -3.44 -8.94
CA HIS A 227 4.29 -2.34 -9.07
C HIS A 227 3.85 -1.29 -10.09
N CYS A 228 3.10 -1.69 -11.12
CA CYS A 228 2.50 -0.74 -12.07
C CYS A 228 1.37 0.07 -11.44
N ILE A 229 0.53 -0.56 -10.61
CA ILE A 229 -0.51 0.16 -9.85
C ILE A 229 0.14 1.20 -8.93
N MET A 230 1.23 0.84 -8.25
CA MET A 230 1.97 1.77 -7.38
C MET A 230 2.62 2.92 -8.17
N ALA A 231 3.24 2.62 -9.31
CA ALA A 231 3.79 3.65 -10.19
C ALA A 231 2.71 4.59 -10.72
N ALA A 232 1.59 4.04 -11.18
CA ALA A 232 0.45 4.81 -11.66
C ALA A 232 -0.13 5.72 -10.58
N ASN A 233 -0.31 5.24 -9.34
CA ASN A 233 -0.75 6.08 -8.21
C ASN A 233 0.15 7.31 -8.04
N LYS A 234 1.47 7.09 -7.98
CA LYS A 234 2.43 8.18 -7.82
C LYS A 234 2.43 9.15 -9.00
N ILE A 235 2.42 8.63 -10.22
CA ILE A 235 2.43 9.45 -11.43
C ILE A 235 1.12 10.24 -11.59
N ASN A 236 -0.02 9.64 -11.26
CA ASN A 236 -1.32 10.32 -11.27
C ASN A 236 -1.34 11.49 -10.28
N LEU A 237 -0.78 11.32 -9.08
CA LEU A 237 -0.64 12.39 -8.09
C LEU A 237 0.24 13.53 -8.64
N LEU A 238 1.43 13.21 -9.17
CA LEU A 238 2.34 14.19 -9.76
C LEU A 238 1.68 14.98 -10.90
N LYS A 239 0.91 14.32 -11.77
CA LYS A 239 0.17 14.95 -12.86
C LYS A 239 -0.99 15.81 -12.37
N ASN A 240 -1.69 15.40 -11.31
CA ASN A 240 -2.77 16.19 -10.70
C ASN A 240 -2.23 17.49 -10.12
N GLU A 241 -1.08 17.43 -9.45
CA GLU A 241 -0.40 18.60 -8.90
C GLU A 241 0.27 19.45 -10.00
N ASN A 242 0.66 18.83 -11.13
CA ASN A 242 1.35 19.49 -12.23
C ASN A 242 0.73 19.10 -13.60
N PRO A 243 -0.40 19.71 -14.00
CA PRO A 243 -1.14 19.33 -15.22
C PRO A 243 -0.33 19.42 -16.52
N ASP A 244 0.72 20.24 -16.57
CA ASP A 244 1.54 20.46 -17.77
C ASP A 244 2.61 19.37 -18.00
N PHE A 245 2.83 18.46 -17.06
CA PHE A 245 3.85 17.43 -17.22
C PHE A 245 3.53 16.51 -18.43
N PRO A 246 4.46 16.32 -19.39
CA PRO A 246 4.22 15.58 -20.63
C PRO A 246 4.30 14.07 -20.39
N ILE A 247 3.39 13.53 -19.58
CA ILE A 247 3.36 12.14 -19.16
C ILE A 247 2.32 11.36 -19.98
N TYR A 248 2.71 10.17 -20.42
CA TYR A 248 1.91 9.28 -21.26
C TYR A 248 2.00 7.83 -20.78
N TYR A 249 0.88 7.12 -20.83
CA TYR A 249 0.80 5.71 -20.43
C TYR A 249 0.73 4.76 -21.63
N ILE A 250 1.53 3.70 -21.53
CA ILE A 250 1.52 2.58 -22.46
C ILE A 250 1.12 1.35 -21.67
N LEU A 251 -0.15 0.97 -21.79
CA LEU A 251 -0.77 -0.03 -20.94
C LEU A 251 -0.88 -1.38 -21.66
N ASN A 252 -0.61 -2.46 -20.94
CA ASN A 252 -0.78 -3.82 -21.40
C ASN A 252 -1.70 -4.60 -20.45
N GLY A 253 -2.62 -5.39 -20.99
CA GLY A 253 -3.50 -6.26 -20.19
C GLY A 253 -4.87 -6.44 -20.83
N GLU A 254 -5.69 -7.30 -20.25
CA GLU A 254 -7.03 -7.55 -20.78
C GLU A 254 -7.96 -6.34 -20.61
N GLU A 255 -8.89 -6.15 -21.55
CA GLU A 255 -9.83 -5.02 -21.56
C GLU A 255 -10.66 -4.93 -20.26
N LYS A 256 -11.02 -6.09 -19.68
CA LYS A 256 -11.77 -6.19 -18.44
C LYS A 256 -11.04 -5.60 -17.23
N GLU A 257 -9.71 -5.56 -17.27
CA GLU A 257 -8.86 -5.08 -16.17
C GLU A 257 -8.67 -3.55 -16.19
N LYS A 258 -9.11 -2.87 -17.25
CA LYS A 258 -9.00 -1.39 -17.35
C LYS A 258 -9.76 -0.68 -16.25
N LYS A 259 -11.05 -1.02 -16.08
CA LYS A 259 -11.90 -0.38 -15.07
C LYS A 259 -11.34 -0.60 -13.66
N PRO A 260 -10.99 -1.84 -13.25
CA PRO A 260 -10.27 -2.08 -12.00
C PRO A 260 -8.99 -1.26 -11.87
N PHE A 261 -8.13 -1.24 -12.88
CA PHE A 261 -6.87 -0.49 -12.84
C PHE A 261 -7.13 1.00 -12.62
N PHE A 262 -7.96 1.63 -13.45
CA PHE A 262 -8.21 3.07 -13.33
C PHE A 262 -8.90 3.47 -12.04
N SER A 263 -9.80 2.61 -11.52
CA SER A 263 -10.41 2.80 -10.20
C SER A 263 -9.38 2.69 -9.09
N LYS A 264 -8.54 1.65 -9.10
CA LYS A 264 -7.48 1.44 -8.09
C LYS A 264 -6.42 2.51 -8.13
N THR A 265 -6.11 3.03 -9.33
CA THR A 265 -5.06 4.03 -9.49
C THR A 265 -5.56 5.47 -9.31
N LYS A 266 -6.87 5.67 -9.11
CA LYS A 266 -7.53 6.98 -9.17
C LYS A 266 -7.08 7.78 -10.39
N TYR A 267 -7.12 7.11 -11.54
CA TYR A 267 -6.57 7.63 -12.79
C TYR A 267 -7.11 9.02 -13.08
N SER A 268 -6.18 9.96 -13.31
CA SER A 268 -6.44 11.29 -13.83
C SER A 268 -6.14 11.33 -15.32
N ASN A 269 -6.65 12.32 -16.05
CA ASN A 269 -6.63 12.49 -17.52
C ASN A 269 -5.21 12.48 -18.17
N ILE A 270 -4.43 11.41 -17.98
CA ILE A 270 -3.11 11.14 -18.55
C ILE A 270 -3.33 10.37 -19.84
N PRO A 271 -2.97 10.93 -21.02
CA PRO A 271 -3.21 10.24 -22.27
C PRO A 271 -2.57 8.84 -22.24
N TYR A 272 -3.37 7.83 -22.53
CA TYR A 272 -2.94 6.43 -22.51
C TYR A 272 -3.30 5.75 -23.82
N PHE A 273 -2.56 4.69 -24.14
CA PHE A 273 -2.96 3.76 -25.18
C PHE A 273 -2.61 2.32 -24.77
N LEU A 274 -3.33 1.37 -25.35
CA LEU A 274 -3.08 -0.05 -25.14
C LEU A 274 -2.08 -0.60 -26.15
N PHE A 275 -1.11 -1.38 -25.68
CA PHE A 275 -0.10 -1.99 -26.53
C PHE A 275 0.20 -3.44 -26.13
N PHE A 276 0.10 -4.35 -27.10
CA PHE A 276 0.07 -5.79 -26.88
C PHE A 276 1.16 -6.55 -27.65
N GLY A 277 1.55 -7.70 -27.09
CA GLY A 277 2.39 -8.69 -27.75
C GLY A 277 3.89 -8.49 -27.53
N GLN A 278 4.69 -9.16 -28.36
CA GLN A 278 6.15 -9.17 -28.22
C GLN A 278 6.77 -7.78 -28.38
N GLU A 279 6.19 -6.92 -29.21
CA GLU A 279 6.68 -5.54 -29.41
C GLU A 279 6.66 -4.74 -28.09
N PHE A 280 5.65 -4.95 -27.23
CA PHE A 280 5.61 -4.35 -25.89
C PHE A 280 6.73 -4.91 -25.00
N LEU A 281 6.92 -6.23 -25.00
CA LEU A 281 7.94 -6.90 -24.19
C LEU A 281 9.36 -6.50 -24.60
N MET A 282 9.61 -6.28 -25.90
CA MET A 282 10.90 -5.82 -26.41
C MET A 282 11.23 -4.39 -25.95
N LEU A 283 10.23 -3.50 -25.89
CA LEU A 283 10.45 -2.12 -25.43
C LEU A 283 10.75 -2.05 -23.92
N THR A 284 10.19 -2.98 -23.15
CA THR A 284 10.34 -3.01 -21.69
C THR A 284 11.45 -3.95 -21.21
N ASN A 285 11.98 -4.80 -22.09
CA ASN A 285 12.76 -5.99 -21.75
C ASN A 285 12.02 -6.89 -20.74
N ALA A 286 10.69 -6.99 -20.86
CA ALA A 286 9.81 -7.73 -19.95
C ALA A 286 9.86 -7.29 -18.46
N GLU A 287 10.41 -6.10 -18.18
CA GLU A 287 10.44 -5.52 -16.84
C GLU A 287 9.38 -4.42 -16.72
N LEU A 288 8.56 -4.47 -15.67
CA LEU A 288 7.48 -3.52 -15.43
C LEU A 288 7.41 -3.11 -13.95
N PRO A 289 7.03 -1.86 -13.64
CA PRO A 289 6.84 -0.74 -14.57
C PRO A 289 8.18 -0.30 -15.19
N LYS A 290 8.13 0.21 -16.42
CA LYS A 290 9.30 0.79 -17.11
C LYS A 290 9.00 2.24 -17.45
N ILE A 291 9.73 3.18 -16.89
CA ILE A 291 9.50 4.61 -17.09
C ILE A 291 10.70 5.19 -17.82
N PHE A 292 10.45 5.94 -18.88
CA PHE A 292 11.49 6.63 -19.64
C PHE A 292 11.21 8.12 -19.71
N LEU A 293 12.22 8.93 -19.41
CA LEU A 293 12.26 10.34 -19.79
C LEU A 293 13.04 10.40 -21.10
N VAL A 294 12.34 10.74 -22.17
CA VAL A 294 12.92 10.78 -23.52
C VAL A 294 12.84 12.18 -24.09
N GLU A 295 13.83 12.52 -24.91
CA GLU A 295 13.87 13.73 -25.71
C GLU A 295 14.13 13.32 -27.16
N ASP A 296 13.15 13.55 -28.04
CA ASP A 296 13.21 13.16 -29.46
C ASP A 296 13.60 11.68 -29.66
N CYS A 297 12.93 10.78 -28.94
CA CYS A 297 13.19 9.33 -28.85
C CYS A 297 14.53 8.93 -28.21
N ILE A 298 15.37 9.86 -27.74
CA ILE A 298 16.61 9.54 -27.05
C ILE A 298 16.31 9.43 -25.55
N VAL A 299 16.64 8.28 -24.96
CA VAL A 299 16.47 8.08 -23.51
C VAL A 299 17.47 8.94 -22.75
N LYS A 300 16.97 9.83 -21.90
CA LYS A 300 17.79 10.66 -20.99
C LYS A 300 17.83 10.07 -19.59
N TYR A 301 16.72 9.54 -19.11
CA TYR A 301 16.61 8.86 -17.81
C TYR A 301 15.68 7.65 -17.92
N MET A 302 15.91 6.65 -17.08
CA MET A 302 15.05 5.47 -16.95
C MET A 302 14.74 5.19 -15.48
N PRO A 303 13.95 6.07 -14.83
CA PRO A 303 13.78 5.99 -13.40
C PRO A 303 12.85 4.86 -12.97
N ASN A 304 13.02 4.42 -11.72
CA ASN A 304 11.95 3.77 -10.97
C ASN A 304 10.88 4.82 -10.59
N TYR A 305 9.64 4.39 -10.37
CA TYR A 305 8.61 5.27 -9.82
C TYR A 305 9.05 5.90 -8.49
N LYS A 306 9.89 5.24 -7.68
CA LYS A 306 10.45 5.83 -6.45
C LYS A 306 11.31 7.08 -6.70
N GLU A 307 12.07 7.12 -7.79
CA GLU A 307 12.95 8.23 -8.17
C GLU A 307 12.17 9.42 -8.75
N LEU A 308 11.04 9.18 -9.41
CA LEU A 308 10.21 10.28 -9.92
C LEU A 308 9.77 11.24 -8.80
N ASN A 309 10.17 12.50 -8.88
CA ASN A 309 9.66 13.56 -8.03
C ASN A 309 9.47 14.85 -8.83
N GLU A 310 8.67 15.76 -8.27
CA GLU A 310 8.30 17.00 -8.94
C GLU A 310 9.52 17.85 -9.31
N THR A 311 10.46 18.02 -8.37
CA THR A 311 11.65 18.87 -8.54
C THR A 311 12.51 18.40 -9.69
N GLU A 312 12.83 17.12 -9.75
CA GLU A 312 13.67 16.56 -10.79
C GLU A 312 13.00 16.58 -12.16
N ILE A 313 11.69 16.30 -12.24
CA ILE A 313 10.92 16.43 -13.49
C ILE A 313 10.96 17.88 -13.97
N LYS A 314 10.69 18.85 -13.09
CA LYS A 314 10.76 20.29 -13.43
C LYS A 314 12.15 20.68 -13.90
N ASN A 315 13.20 20.22 -13.22
CA ASN A 315 14.59 20.49 -13.58
C ASN A 315 14.95 19.92 -14.95
N TRP A 316 14.50 18.70 -15.27
CA TRP A 316 14.71 18.10 -16.58
C TRP A 316 13.97 18.85 -17.69
N LEU A 317 12.71 19.22 -17.46
CA LEU A 317 11.90 19.96 -18.44
C LEU A 317 12.50 21.34 -18.76
N LYS A 318 13.09 22.03 -17.76
CA LYS A 318 13.73 23.36 -17.93
C LYS A 318 15.09 23.36 -18.65
N LYS A 319 15.84 22.25 -18.59
CA LYS A 319 17.18 22.13 -19.21
C LYS A 319 17.13 22.10 -20.73
#